data_AF-A0A2H5F5Z5-F1
#
_entry.id   AF-A0A2H5F5Z5-F1
#
_cell.length_a   1.000
_cell.length_b   1.000
_cell.length_c   1.000
_cell.angle_alpha   90.00
_cell.angle_beta   90.00
_cell.angle_gamma   90.00
#
_symmetry.space_group_name_H-M   'P 1'
#
loop_
_entity.id
_entity.type
_entity.pdbx_description
1 polymer ?
#
loop_
_entity_poly.entity_id
_entity_poly.type
_entity_poly.pdbx_seq_one_letter_code
_entity_poly.pdbx_strand_id
1 'polypeptide(L)'
;MDKETEDLARRQREALAEGRAAEEAGEPVIYIHGRPYADPAGEFSPSSEGTRPPATLATRDVGNERLRDIESDNTTMMMKLIESTAETMAFIRKNLSQLAEPDRRVVAAAYGRIVAEAARDHRHSVAPRTHDLDMDL
;
A
#
# COMPACT_ATOMS: atom_id res chain seq x y z
N MET A 1 -31.45 7.67 14.13
CA MET A 1 -30.55 7.73 12.97
C MET A 1 -30.04 9.15 12.93
N ASP A 2 -28.73 9.32 13.07
CA ASP A 2 -28.12 10.64 13.25
C ASP A 2 -28.09 11.36 11.91
N LYS A 3 -28.51 12.63 11.87
CA LYS A 3 -28.62 13.44 10.64
C LYS A 3 -27.31 13.46 9.83
N GLU A 4 -26.16 13.39 10.51
CA GLU A 4 -24.83 13.36 9.90
C GLU A 4 -24.57 12.09 9.09
N THR A 5 -25.15 10.95 9.52
CA THR A 5 -25.01 9.67 8.79
C THR A 5 -25.81 9.65 7.50
N GLU A 6 -27.00 10.27 7.50
CA GLU A 6 -27.82 10.44 6.30
C GLU A 6 -27.18 11.42 5.31
N ASP A 7 -26.57 12.50 5.82
CA ASP A 7 -25.85 13.47 5.01
C ASP A 7 -24.60 12.89 4.34
N LEU A 8 -23.83 12.07 5.07
CA LEU A 8 -22.68 11.37 4.50
C LEU A 8 -23.10 10.37 3.41
N ALA A 9 -24.14 9.58 3.67
CA ALA A 9 -24.66 8.62 2.69
C ALA A 9 -25.23 9.30 1.44
N ARG A 10 -25.77 10.52 1.55
CA ARG A 10 -26.18 11.33 0.41
C ARG A 10 -24.98 11.80 -0.41
N ARG A 11 -23.96 12.40 0.22
CA ARG A 11 -22.76 12.90 -0.47
C ARG A 11 -22.01 11.78 -1.20
N GLN A 12 -21.95 10.58 -0.61
CA GLN A 12 -21.32 9.42 -1.27
C GLN A 12 -22.07 8.99 -2.53
N ARG A 13 -23.40 9.05 -2.54
CA ARG A 13 -24.21 8.73 -3.72
C ARG A 13 -24.03 9.76 -4.82
N GLU A 14 -23.97 11.04 -4.45
CA GLU A 14 -23.72 12.15 -5.37
C GLU A 14 -22.34 12.03 -6.02
N ALA A 15 -21.28 11.81 -5.24
CA ALA A 15 -19.92 11.65 -5.75
C ALA A 15 -19.75 10.47 -6.72
N LEU A 16 -20.49 9.37 -6.49
CA LEU A 16 -20.52 8.22 -7.39
C LEU A 16 -21.32 8.47 -8.67
N ALA A 17 -22.38 9.28 -8.59
CA ALA A 17 -23.13 9.68 -9.77
C ALA A 17 -22.28 10.60 -10.65
N GLU A 18 -21.55 11.52 -10.03
CA GLU A 18 -20.60 12.42 -10.70
C GLU A 18 -19.46 11.64 -11.36
N GLY A 19 -18.85 10.68 -10.65
CA GLY A 19 -17.80 9.84 -11.23
C GLY A 19 -18.25 9.00 -12.42
N ARG A 20 -19.47 8.45 -12.39
CA ARG A 20 -20.02 7.73 -13.55
C ARG A 20 -20.33 8.66 -14.72
N ALA A 21 -20.86 9.85 -14.45
CA ALA A 21 -21.11 10.84 -15.49
C ALA A 21 -19.80 11.30 -16.17
N ALA A 22 -18.74 11.50 -15.39
CA ALA A 22 -17.40 11.80 -15.89
C ALA A 22 -16.85 10.64 -16.75
N GLU A 23 -17.00 9.39 -16.30
CA GLU A 23 -16.59 8.20 -17.07
C GLU A 23 -17.35 8.08 -18.40
N GLU A 24 -18.67 8.30 -18.41
CA GLU A 24 -19.51 8.30 -19.63
C GLU A 24 -19.13 9.45 -20.58
N ALA A 25 -18.73 10.61 -20.04
CA ALA A 25 -18.25 11.75 -20.80
C ALA A 25 -16.80 11.59 -21.31
N GLY A 26 -16.08 10.54 -20.88
CA GLY A 26 -14.67 10.35 -21.17
C GLY A 26 -13.74 11.32 -20.42
N GLU A 27 -14.25 11.94 -19.34
CA GLU A 27 -13.48 12.80 -18.46
C GLU A 27 -12.64 11.97 -17.47
N PRO A 28 -11.55 12.54 -16.92
CA PRO A 28 -10.68 11.83 -15.98
C PRO A 28 -11.43 11.39 -14.71
N VAL A 29 -11.29 10.11 -14.36
CA VAL A 29 -11.86 9.52 -13.14
C VAL A 29 -10.80 8.79 -12.33
N ILE A 30 -10.97 8.78 -11.00
CA ILE A 30 -10.17 7.99 -10.05
C ILE A 30 -11.04 6.85 -9.55
N TYR A 31 -10.50 5.63 -9.54
CA TYR A 31 -11.18 4.46 -8.99
C TYR A 31 -10.82 4.24 -7.52
N ILE A 32 -11.82 4.32 -6.65
CA ILE A 32 -11.69 3.98 -5.23
C ILE A 32 -12.57 2.75 -4.99
N HIS A 33 -11.95 1.64 -4.58
CA HIS A 33 -12.63 0.35 -4.39
C HIS A 33 -13.45 -0.14 -5.60
N GLY A 34 -12.91 0.09 -6.81
CA GLY A 34 -13.56 -0.31 -8.06
C GLY A 34 -14.77 0.53 -8.45
N ARG A 35 -14.96 1.70 -7.82
CA ARG A 35 -16.01 2.65 -8.18
C ARG A 35 -15.40 3.94 -8.74
N PRO A 36 -15.94 4.50 -9.84
CA PRO A 36 -15.42 5.73 -10.43
C PRO A 36 -15.85 6.94 -9.62
N TYR A 37 -14.92 7.86 -9.40
CA TYR A 37 -15.12 9.18 -8.82
C TYR A 37 -14.51 10.21 -9.78
N ALA A 38 -15.14 11.36 -9.94
CA ALA A 38 -14.58 12.43 -10.76
C ALA A 38 -13.21 12.86 -10.19
N ASP A 39 -12.21 13.00 -11.06
CA ASP A 39 -10.88 13.44 -10.64
C ASP A 39 -10.88 14.98 -10.46
N PRO A 40 -10.75 15.50 -9.22
CA PRO A 40 -10.72 16.94 -8.99
C PRO A 40 -9.43 17.60 -9.53
N ALA A 41 -8.39 16.82 -9.86
CA ALA A 41 -7.19 17.31 -10.52
C ALA A 41 -7.31 17.32 -12.06
N GLY A 42 -8.45 16.86 -12.60
CA GLY A 42 -8.78 16.85 -14.02
C GLY A 42 -9.13 18.24 -14.57
N GLU A 43 -8.31 19.26 -14.31
CA GLU A 43 -8.36 20.45 -15.14
C GLU A 43 -7.86 20.07 -16.54
N PHE A 44 -8.79 20.08 -17.49
CA PHE A 44 -8.57 19.92 -18.93
C PHE A 44 -7.19 20.43 -19.38
N SER A 45 -6.34 19.53 -19.86
CA SER A 45 -5.26 19.89 -20.78
C SER A 45 -5.76 19.72 -22.22
N PRO A 46 -6.16 20.79 -22.94
CA PRO A 46 -6.38 20.71 -24.36
C PRO A 46 -5.02 20.83 -25.07
N SER A 47 -4.65 19.83 -25.86
CA SER A 47 -3.69 19.82 -27.00
C SER A 47 -2.94 18.48 -27.01
N SER A 48 -3.37 17.52 -27.83
CA SER A 48 -2.92 17.37 -29.23
C SER A 48 -1.44 17.71 -29.44
N GLU A 49 -0.69 16.66 -29.78
CA GLU A 49 0.51 16.70 -30.62
C GLU A 49 1.72 17.51 -30.13
N GLY A 50 2.74 16.75 -29.74
CA GLY A 50 4.09 17.04 -30.18
C GLY A 50 4.80 18.19 -29.48
N THR A 51 5.27 17.97 -28.27
CA THR A 51 6.57 18.53 -27.86
C THR A 51 7.24 17.56 -26.90
N ARG A 52 8.12 16.70 -27.46
CA ARG A 52 9.19 16.11 -26.67
C ARG A 52 9.96 17.27 -26.03
N PRO A 53 10.09 17.34 -24.70
CA PRO A 53 11.04 18.28 -24.12
C PRO A 53 12.45 17.86 -24.59
N PRO A 54 13.33 18.83 -24.91
CA PRO A 54 14.69 18.52 -25.27
C PRO A 54 15.33 17.75 -24.11
N ALA A 55 15.92 16.59 -24.44
CA ALA A 55 16.76 15.82 -23.53
C ALA A 55 18.03 16.64 -23.24
N THR A 56 17.92 17.58 -22.30
CA THR A 56 19.07 18.27 -21.74
C THR A 56 19.75 17.27 -20.81
N LEU A 57 20.90 16.79 -21.25
CA LEU A 57 21.90 15.99 -20.53
C LEU A 57 22.31 16.67 -19.20
N ALA A 58 21.47 16.57 -18.16
CA ALA A 58 21.80 17.11 -16.83
C ALA A 58 21.02 16.44 -15.68
N THR A 59 20.89 15.11 -15.61
CA THR A 59 20.24 14.47 -14.43
C THR A 59 20.69 13.03 -14.14
N ARG A 60 21.87 12.58 -14.60
CA ARG A 60 22.33 11.23 -14.26
C ARG A 60 22.82 11.12 -12.81
N ASP A 61 23.39 12.18 -12.24
CA ASP A 61 23.82 12.22 -10.83
C ASP A 61 22.67 12.52 -9.87
N VAL A 62 21.85 13.52 -10.16
CA VAL A 62 20.72 13.93 -9.30
C VAL A 62 19.66 12.83 -9.18
N GLY A 63 19.43 12.07 -10.25
CA GLY A 63 18.54 10.90 -10.22
C GLY A 63 19.06 9.78 -9.33
N ASN A 64 20.39 9.57 -9.31
CA ASN A 64 21.02 8.55 -8.47
C ASN A 64 21.06 8.95 -6.99
N GLU A 65 21.28 10.22 -6.67
CA GLU A 65 21.22 10.73 -5.29
C GLU A 65 19.81 10.57 -4.72
N ARG A 66 18.77 10.99 -5.46
CA ARG A 66 17.38 10.85 -5.01
C ARG A 66 16.95 9.39 -4.83
N LEU A 67 17.44 8.48 -5.67
CA LEU A 67 17.20 7.04 -5.49
C LEU A 67 17.88 6.50 -4.23
N ARG A 68 19.12 6.91 -3.95
CA ARG A 68 19.83 6.53 -2.72
C ARG A 68 19.14 7.03 -1.47
N ASP A 69 18.58 8.24 -1.51
CA ASP A 69 17.81 8.80 -0.40
C ASP A 69 16.53 7.98 -0.14
N ILE A 70 15.80 7.60 -1.20
CA ILE A 70 14.61 6.74 -1.09
C ILE A 70 14.97 5.34 -0.56
N GLU A 71 16.07 4.74 -1.04
CA GLU A 71 16.54 3.43 -0.56
C GLU A 71 16.99 3.49 0.90
N SER A 72 17.65 4.58 1.31
CA SER A 72 18.05 4.85 2.69
C SER A 72 16.82 5.02 3.59
N ASP A 73 15.81 5.77 3.15
CA ASP A 73 14.55 5.96 3.88
C ASP A 73 13.78 4.65 4.02
N ASN A 74 13.70 3.85 2.96
CA ASN A 74 13.07 2.53 2.97
C ASN A 74 13.81 1.57 3.93
N THR A 75 15.14 1.57 3.90
CA THR A 75 15.94 0.76 4.83
C THR A 75 15.71 1.19 6.27
N THR A 76 15.67 2.50 6.51
CA THR A 76 15.38 3.08 7.82
C THR A 76 13.97 2.70 8.30
N MET A 77 12.97 2.76 7.42
CA MET A 77 11.60 2.36 7.73
C MET A 77 11.50 0.86 8.03
N MET A 78 12.17 0.01 7.24
CA MET A 78 12.23 -1.44 7.51
C MET A 78 12.90 -1.75 8.85
N MET A 79 13.99 -1.06 9.19
CA MET A 79 14.66 -1.23 10.48
C MET A 79 13.75 -0.83 11.65
N LYS A 80 13.03 0.29 11.54
CA LYS A 80 12.03 0.69 12.54
C LYS A 80 10.90 -0.34 12.70
N LEU A 81 10.45 -0.93 11.59
CA LEU A 81 9.44 -1.99 11.62
C LEU A 81 9.98 -3.25 12.33
N ILE A 82 11.22 -3.63 12.06
CA ILE A 82 11.89 -4.76 12.72
C ILE A 82 11.99 -4.51 14.22
N GLU A 83 12.43 -3.30 14.62
CA GLU A 83 12.55 -2.91 16.03
C GLU A 83 11.19 -2.93 16.74
N SER A 84 10.17 -2.29 16.17
CA SER A 84 8.81 -2.31 16.71
C SER A 84 8.23 -3.71 16.83
N THR A 85 8.54 -4.59 15.86
CA THR A 85 8.14 -6.00 15.91
C THR A 85 8.83 -6.72 17.06
N ALA A 86 10.14 -6.49 17.27
CA ALA A 86 10.90 -7.11 18.36
C ALA A 86 10.38 -6.67 19.74
N GLU A 87 10.06 -5.38 19.91
CA GLU A 87 9.45 -4.84 21.13
C GLU A 87 8.08 -5.47 21.40
N THR A 88 7.24 -5.57 20.36
CA THR A 88 5.92 -6.21 20.47
C THR A 88 6.03 -7.67 20.90
N MET A 89 6.98 -8.43 20.33
CA MET A 89 7.24 -9.81 20.74
C MET A 89 7.76 -9.91 22.18
N ALA A 90 8.60 -8.97 22.63
CA ALA A 90 9.06 -8.91 24.01
C ALA A 90 7.90 -8.62 24.98
N PHE A 91 7.02 -7.67 24.62
CA PHE A 91 5.82 -7.34 25.37
C PHE A 91 4.88 -8.55 25.51
N ILE A 92 4.57 -9.25 24.41
CA ILE A 92 3.71 -10.45 24.44
C ILE A 92 4.32 -11.53 25.35
N ARG A 93 5.63 -11.79 25.25
CA ARG A 93 6.31 -12.76 26.13
C ARG A 93 6.23 -12.38 27.60
N LYS A 94 6.37 -11.09 27.92
CA LYS A 94 6.24 -10.57 29.30
C LYS A 94 4.81 -10.71 29.83
N ASN A 95 3.79 -10.52 28.99
CA ASN A 95 2.40 -10.72 29.41
C ASN A 95 2.08 -12.20 29.59
N LEU A 96 2.57 -13.08 28.71
CA LEU A 96 2.42 -14.52 28.84
C LEU A 96 3.00 -15.06 30.17
N SER A 97 4.11 -14.50 30.65
CA SER A 97 4.69 -14.92 31.94
C SER A 97 3.86 -14.51 33.16
N GLN A 98 2.90 -13.60 33.00
CA GLN A 98 2.02 -13.15 34.09
C GLN A 98 0.70 -13.94 34.14
N LEU A 99 0.42 -14.78 33.15
CA LEU A 99 -0.77 -15.63 33.12
C LEU A 99 -0.63 -16.84 34.04
N ALA A 100 -1.75 -17.33 34.56
CA ALA A 100 -1.81 -18.61 35.25
C ALA A 100 -1.45 -19.77 34.30
N GLU A 101 -0.84 -20.84 34.82
CA GLU A 101 -0.36 -21.98 34.01
C GLU A 101 -1.37 -22.58 33.02
N PRO A 102 -2.68 -22.74 33.34
CA PRO A 102 -3.66 -23.27 32.39
C PRO A 102 -3.80 -22.37 31.15
N ASP A 103 -3.92 -21.06 31.36
CA ASP A 103 -4.15 -20.08 30.31
C ASP A 103 -2.85 -19.79 29.53
N ARG A 104 -1.72 -19.75 30.24
CA ARG A 104 -0.39 -19.53 29.66
C ARG A 104 -0.07 -20.53 28.56
N ARG A 105 -0.38 -21.81 28.76
CA ARG A 105 -0.14 -22.87 27.77
C ARG A 105 -1.00 -22.70 26.51
N VAL A 106 -2.27 -22.37 26.69
CA VAL A 106 -3.22 -22.17 25.59
C VAL A 106 -2.80 -20.96 24.74
N VAL A 107 -2.51 -19.83 25.37
CA VAL A 107 -2.13 -18.60 24.67
C VAL A 107 -0.74 -18.73 24.03
N ALA A 108 0.23 -19.39 24.70
CA ALA A 108 1.54 -19.64 24.11
C ALA A 108 1.46 -20.55 22.86
N ALA A 109 0.61 -21.57 22.88
CA ALA A 109 0.39 -22.44 21.72
C ALA A 109 -0.30 -21.73 20.55
N ALA A 110 -1.22 -20.79 20.83
CA ALA A 110 -1.84 -19.95 19.80
C ALA A 110 -0.81 -18.97 19.20
N TYR A 111 -0.05 -18.27 20.05
CA TYR A 111 1.00 -17.35 19.62
C TYR A 111 2.08 -18.06 18.77
N GLY A 112 2.54 -19.23 19.19
CA GLY A 112 3.51 -20.03 18.43
C GLY A 112 3.02 -20.43 17.04
N ARG A 113 1.72 -20.73 16.89
CA ARG A 113 1.11 -21.04 15.58
C ARG A 113 1.14 -19.83 14.64
N ILE A 114 0.77 -18.65 15.14
CA ILE A 114 0.76 -17.41 14.36
C ILE A 114 2.18 -17.09 13.84
N VAL A 115 3.19 -17.20 14.71
CA VAL A 115 4.59 -16.98 14.31
C VAL A 115 5.07 -18.01 13.28
N ALA A 116 4.69 -19.28 13.44
CA ALA A 116 5.06 -20.34 12.50
C ALA A 116 4.38 -20.19 11.13
N GLU A 117 3.13 -19.71 11.10
CA GLU A 117 2.39 -19.40 9.88
C GLU A 117 3.03 -18.23 9.12
N ALA A 118 3.30 -17.12 9.81
CA ALA A 118 4.00 -15.98 9.24
C ALA A 118 5.39 -16.35 8.67
N ALA A 119 6.11 -17.26 9.34
CA ALA A 119 7.41 -17.76 8.86
C ALA A 119 7.28 -18.67 7.61
N ARG A 120 6.15 -19.34 7.40
CA ARG A 120 5.90 -20.16 6.20
C ARG A 120 5.54 -19.29 5.00
N ASP A 121 4.71 -18.27 5.17
CA ASP A 121 4.34 -17.35 4.09
C ASP A 121 5.56 -16.63 3.52
N HIS A 122 6.52 -16.25 4.37
CA HIS A 122 7.79 -15.69 3.91
C HIS A 122 8.58 -16.65 3.01
N ARG A 123 8.59 -17.95 3.31
CA ARG A 123 9.30 -18.96 2.48
C ARG A 123 8.66 -19.15 1.11
N HIS A 124 7.34 -18.97 0.99
CA HIS A 124 6.65 -19.04 -0.30
C HIS A 124 6.87 -17.79 -1.16
N SER A 125 7.12 -16.64 -0.56
CA SER A 125 7.42 -15.39 -1.28
C SER A 125 8.87 -15.28 -1.78
N VAL A 126 9.81 -16.05 -1.21
CA VAL A 126 11.25 -16.03 -1.57
C VAL A 126 11.60 -17.08 -2.62
N ALA A 127 10.64 -17.89 -3.08
CA ALA A 127 10.86 -18.76 -4.23
C ALA A 127 11.18 -17.89 -5.47
N PRO A 128 12.33 -18.08 -6.14
CA PRO A 128 12.69 -17.29 -7.30
C PRO A 128 11.64 -17.54 -8.38
N ARG A 129 10.83 -16.52 -8.68
CA ARG A 129 10.01 -16.50 -9.89
C ARG A 129 10.98 -16.35 -11.06
N THR A 130 11.46 -17.46 -11.60
CA THR A 130 12.00 -17.53 -12.95
C THR A 130 10.82 -17.27 -13.91
N HIS A 131 10.49 -16.00 -14.13
CA HIS A 131 9.78 -15.62 -15.33
C HIS A 131 10.81 -15.58 -16.45
N ASP A 132 10.93 -16.70 -17.15
CA ASP A 132 11.43 -16.71 -18.52
C ASP A 132 10.49 -15.79 -19.33
N LEU A 133 10.99 -14.60 -19.63
CA LEU A 133 10.41 -13.70 -20.62
C LEU A 133 10.73 -14.31 -21.98
N ASP A 134 9.87 -15.21 -22.44
CA ASP A 134 9.86 -15.67 -23.82
C ASP A 134 9.32 -14.50 -24.68
N MET A 135 10.25 -13.61 -25.06
CA MET A 135 10.02 -12.55 -26.03
C MET A 135 10.38 -13.13 -27.40
N ASP A 136 9.40 -13.76 -28.05
CA ASP A 136 9.50 -14.06 -29.48
C ASP A 136 9.57 -12.74 -30.25
N LEU A 137 10.71 -12.55 -30.92
CA LEU A 137 11.05 -11.46 -31.84
C LEU A 137 10.45 -11.67 -33.23
#